data_AF-W4LER4-F1
#
_entry.id   AF-W4LER4-F1
#
_cell.length_a   1.000
_cell.length_b   1.000
_cell.length_c   1.000
_cell.angle_alpha   90.00
_cell.angle_beta   90.00
_cell.angle_gamma   90.00
#
_symmetry.space_group_name_H-M   'P 1'
#
loop_
_entity.id
_entity.type
_entity.pdbx_description
1 polymer ?
#
loop_
_entity_poly.entity_id
_entity_poly.type
_entity_poly.pdbx_seq_one_letter_code
_entity_poly.pdbx_strand_id
1 'polypeptide(L)'
;WGIDHGLTFNLHSGLRTVIWDFGGERIPKRQVRDMKRVEADLQERQGAAYELYELLFEEEIEAVRERICKLVQDPVLPDLRRRRSVPWSFY
;
A
#
# COMPACT_ATOMS: atom_id res chain seq x y z
N TRP A 1 2.44 -4.96 -15.65
CA TRP A 1 1.15 -5.66 -15.57
C TRP A 1 0.96 -6.09 -14.13
N GLY A 2 -0.14 -5.66 -13.52
CA GLY A 2 -0.60 -6.12 -12.20
C GLY A 2 -2.01 -6.70 -12.37
N ILE A 3 -2.31 -7.76 -11.64
CA ILE A 3 -3.61 -8.44 -11.66
C ILE A 3 -4.11 -8.58 -10.23
N ASP A 4 -5.40 -8.86 -10.06
CA ASP A 4 -6.04 -9.07 -8.75
C ASP A 4 -6.00 -7.84 -7.81
N HIS A 5 -6.40 -6.67 -8.34
CA HIS A 5 -6.47 -5.42 -7.59
C HIS A 5 -7.81 -5.19 -6.86
N GLY A 6 -8.77 -6.12 -6.92
CA GLY A 6 -10.12 -5.95 -6.38
C GLY A 6 -10.20 -5.82 -4.85
N LEU A 7 -9.06 -5.97 -4.16
CA LEU A 7 -8.92 -5.89 -2.71
C LEU A 7 -7.98 -4.76 -2.28
N THR A 8 -7.58 -3.90 -3.22
CA THR A 8 -6.75 -2.72 -2.97
C THR A 8 -7.57 -1.65 -2.23
N PHE A 9 -6.89 -0.69 -1.61
CA PHE A 9 -7.49 0.49 -0.95
C PHE A 9 -8.31 0.22 0.32
N ASN A 10 -8.41 -1.03 0.78
CA ASN A 10 -9.08 -1.34 2.05
C ASN A 10 -8.54 -0.49 3.21
N LEU A 11 -9.45 0.04 4.03
CA LEU A 11 -9.14 0.80 5.24
C LEU A 11 -8.20 0.02 6.19
N HIS A 12 -8.41 -1.28 6.30
CA HIS A 12 -7.60 -2.15 7.11
C HIS A 12 -6.45 -2.75 6.30
N SER A 13 -5.24 -2.64 6.86
CA SER A 13 -4.05 -3.25 6.28
C SER A 13 -4.09 -4.77 6.43
N GLY A 14 -4.53 -5.47 5.38
CA GLY A 14 -4.41 -6.92 5.22
C GLY A 14 -3.22 -7.30 4.35
N LEU A 15 -2.36 -8.19 4.84
CA LEU A 15 -1.26 -8.77 4.07
C LEU A 15 -1.71 -10.11 3.46
N ARG A 16 -1.80 -10.17 2.13
CA ARG A 16 -2.27 -11.37 1.41
C ARG A 16 -1.19 -12.43 1.33
N THR A 17 -1.50 -13.67 1.72
CA THR A 17 -0.53 -14.75 1.92
C THR A 17 0.16 -15.28 0.65
N VAL A 18 0.03 -14.62 -0.51
CA VAL A 18 0.33 -15.21 -1.82
C VAL A 18 1.71 -14.82 -2.38
N ILE A 19 2.32 -13.70 -1.95
CA ILE A 19 3.59 -13.22 -2.52
C ILE A 19 4.55 -12.80 -1.41
N TRP A 20 5.36 -13.74 -0.90
CA TRP A 20 6.32 -13.50 0.19
C TRP A 20 7.77 -13.75 -0.16
N ASP A 21 8.07 -14.17 -1.39
CA ASP A 21 9.46 -14.38 -1.81
C ASP A 21 10.29 -13.09 -1.64
N PHE A 22 9.62 -11.93 -1.67
CA PHE A 22 10.21 -10.60 -1.49
C PHE A 22 10.01 -10.01 -0.08
N GLY A 23 9.41 -10.75 0.86
CA GLY A 23 9.16 -10.28 2.21
C GLY A 23 10.46 -9.93 2.93
N GLY A 24 10.56 -8.74 3.50
CA GLY A 24 11.78 -8.26 4.16
C GLY A 24 12.85 -7.71 3.21
N GLU A 25 12.62 -7.71 1.88
CA GLU A 25 13.54 -7.07 0.95
C GLU A 25 13.45 -5.56 1.00
N ARG A 26 14.58 -4.87 0.75
CA ARG A 26 14.63 -3.42 0.71
C ARG A 26 14.01 -2.90 -0.59
N ILE A 27 13.11 -1.93 -0.46
CA ILE A 27 12.49 -1.25 -1.60
C ILE A 27 13.55 -0.39 -2.32
N PRO A 28 13.73 -0.54 -3.65
CA PRO A 28 14.62 0.29 -4.45
C PRO A 28 14.40 1.80 -4.27
N LYS A 29 15.50 2.57 -4.18
CA LYS A 29 15.45 4.04 -4.00
C LYS A 29 14.58 4.77 -5.02
N ARG A 30 14.55 4.28 -6.28
CA ARG A 30 13.68 4.80 -7.34
C ARG A 30 12.20 4.71 -6.95
N GLN A 31 11.77 3.56 -6.44
CA GLN A 31 10.39 3.34 -6.01
C GLN A 31 10.05 4.16 -4.77
N VAL A 32 10.99 4.31 -3.81
CA VAL A 32 10.80 5.20 -2.65
C VAL A 32 10.56 6.65 -3.09
N ARG A 33 11.30 7.15 -4.09
CA ARG A 33 11.07 8.48 -4.66
C ARG A 33 9.71 8.58 -5.35
N ASP A 34 9.33 7.57 -6.12
CA ASP A 34 8.03 7.54 -6.81
C ASP A 34 6.89 7.56 -5.77
N MET A 35 7.02 6.81 -4.66
CA MET A 35 6.06 6.84 -3.54
C MET A 35 5.97 8.22 -2.87
N LYS A 36 7.11 8.89 -2.63
CA LYS A 36 7.10 10.27 -2.09
C LYS A 36 6.36 11.24 -3.01
N ARG A 37 6.52 11.09 -4.34
CA ARG A 37 5.79 11.89 -5.31
C ARG A 37 4.29 11.62 -5.25
N VAL A 38 3.88 10.36 -5.20
CA VAL A 38 2.46 9.99 -5.08
C VAL A 38 1.84 10.54 -3.80
N GLU A 39 2.56 10.49 -2.68
CA GLU A 39 2.08 11.06 -1.40
C GLU A 39 1.85 12.57 -1.51
N ALA A 40 2.80 13.31 -2.12
CA ALA A 40 2.65 14.74 -2.37
C ALA A 40 1.47 15.03 -3.32
N ASP A 41 1.33 14.27 -4.41
CA ASP A 41 0.23 14.43 -5.37
C ASP A 41 -1.15 14.17 -4.74
N LEU A 42 -1.25 13.20 -3.81
CA LEU A 42 -2.45 12.95 -3.01
C LEU A 42 -2.73 14.13 -2.06
N GLN A 43 -1.71 14.62 -1.36
CA GLN A 43 -1.86 15.74 -0.43
C GLN A 43 -2.30 17.03 -1.14
N GLU A 44 -1.73 17.31 -2.32
CA GLU A 44 -2.02 18.50 -3.14
C GLU A 44 -3.27 18.32 -4.02
N ARG A 45 -3.89 17.12 -4.00
CA ARG A 45 -5.05 16.75 -4.84
C ARG A 45 -4.82 17.07 -6.31
N GLN A 46 -3.70 16.59 -6.86
CA GLN A 46 -3.28 16.95 -8.22
C GLN A 46 -2.88 15.74 -9.07
N GLY A 47 -2.74 15.98 -10.39
CA GLY A 47 -2.36 14.95 -11.35
C GLY A 47 -3.32 13.76 -11.34
N ALA A 48 -2.77 12.56 -11.58
CA ALA A 48 -3.57 11.32 -11.57
C ALA A 48 -4.11 10.96 -10.17
N ALA A 49 -3.58 11.56 -9.10
CA ALA A 49 -4.07 11.33 -7.74
C ALA A 49 -5.43 12.01 -7.50
N TYR A 50 -5.77 13.06 -8.27
CA TYR A 50 -7.08 13.70 -8.19
C TYR A 50 -8.22 12.73 -8.54
N GLU A 51 -8.03 11.90 -9.58
CA GLU A 51 -9.03 10.91 -10.02
C GLU A 51 -9.36 9.89 -8.92
N LEU A 52 -8.44 9.63 -7.99
CA LEU A 52 -8.69 8.72 -6.86
C LEU A 52 -9.73 9.27 -5.88
N TYR A 53 -9.87 10.59 -5.75
CA TYR A 53 -10.90 11.22 -4.92
C TYR A 53 -12.31 11.05 -5.47
N GLU A 54 -12.46 10.67 -6.74
CA GLU A 54 -13.76 10.34 -7.34
C GLU A 54 -14.11 8.86 -7.17
N LEU A 55 -13.12 8.01 -6.85
CA LEU A 55 -13.25 6.55 -6.82
C LEU A 55 -13.19 5.95 -5.40
N LEU A 56 -12.58 6.67 -4.46
CA LEU A 56 -12.31 6.20 -3.10
C LEU A 56 -12.88 7.17 -2.07
N PHE A 57 -13.20 6.65 -0.88
CA PHE A 57 -13.54 7.48 0.26
C PHE A 57 -12.30 8.21 0.80
N GLU A 58 -12.51 9.35 1.48
CA GLU A 58 -11.40 10.15 2.02
C GLU A 58 -10.56 9.34 3.03
N GLU A 59 -11.20 8.47 3.82
CA GLU A 59 -10.55 7.60 4.78
C GLU A 59 -9.67 6.53 4.10
N GLU A 60 -10.07 6.04 2.93
CA GLU A 60 -9.28 5.08 2.15
C GLU A 60 -8.02 5.74 1.59
N ILE A 61 -8.16 6.98 1.13
CA ILE A 61 -7.03 7.79 0.65
C ILE A 61 -6.06 8.08 1.79
N GLU A 62 -6.55 8.48 2.96
CA GLU A 62 -5.68 8.71 4.12
C GLU A 62 -4.97 7.42 4.55
N ALA A 63 -5.67 6.28 4.54
CA ALA A 63 -5.05 4.98 4.80
C ALA A 63 -3.95 4.64 3.77
N VAL A 64 -4.09 5.01 2.50
CA VAL A 64 -3.01 4.89 1.49
C VAL A 64 -1.83 5.77 1.85
N ARG A 65 -2.07 7.05 2.18
CA ARG A 65 -1.01 8.01 2.55
C ARG A 65 -0.22 7.54 3.76
N GLU A 66 -0.90 7.09 4.81
CA GLU A 66 -0.24 6.52 5.99
C GLU A 66 0.65 5.32 5.65
N ARG A 67 0.16 4.42 4.77
CA ARG A 67 0.92 3.24 4.33
C ARG A 67 2.16 3.65 3.54
N ILE A 68 2.04 4.63 2.64
CA ILE A 68 3.17 5.20 1.91
C ILE A 68 4.19 5.80 2.87
N CYS A 69 3.75 6.63 3.82
CA CYS A 69 4.63 7.24 4.83
C CYS A 69 5.41 6.19 5.62
N LYS A 70 4.75 5.11 6.06
CA LYS A 70 5.40 3.99 6.77
C LYS A 70 6.46 3.31 5.89
N LEU A 71 6.15 2.99 4.63
CA LEU A 71 7.10 2.37 3.69
C LEU A 71 8.23 3.30 3.25
N VAL A 72 8.03 4.62 3.28
CA VAL A 72 9.10 5.58 2.98
C VAL A 72 10.06 5.72 4.16
N GLN A 73 9.54 5.69 5.39
CA GLN A 73 10.34 5.76 6.63
C GLN A 73 11.17 4.48 6.84
N ASP A 74 10.57 3.31 6.64
CA ASP A 74 11.24 2.02 6.67
C ASP A 74 11.03 1.28 5.34
N PRO A 75 11.91 1.50 4.34
CA PRO A 75 11.73 1.00 2.97
C PRO A 75 12.09 -0.47 2.85
N VAL A 76 11.30 -1.30 3.53
CA VAL A 76 11.39 -2.75 3.56
C VAL A 76 10.01 -3.32 3.28
N LEU A 77 9.93 -4.28 2.37
CA LEU A 77 8.68 -4.95 2.07
C LEU A 77 8.20 -5.70 3.32
N PRO A 78 6.90 -5.60 3.65
CA PRO A 78 6.35 -6.26 4.83
C PRO A 78 6.56 -7.78 4.74
N ASP A 79 6.77 -8.42 5.89
CA ASP A 79 6.99 -9.87 6.02
C ASP A 79 5.93 -10.49 6.94
N LEU A 80 5.36 -11.63 6.54
CA LEU A 80 4.42 -12.40 7.36
C LEU A 80 5.07 -13.10 8.55
N ARG A 81 6.38 -13.35 8.55
CA ARG A 81 7.03 -14.17 9.59
C ARG A 81 6.83 -13.63 11.02
N ARG A 82 6.34 -12.39 11.16
CA ARG A 82 6.05 -11.74 12.46
C ARG A 82 4.58 -11.78 12.89
N ARG A 83 3.65 -12.33 12.11
CA ARG A 83 2.22 -12.40 12.44
C ARG A 83 1.65 -13.80 12.23
N ARG A 84 0.66 -14.19 13.04
CA ARG A 84 -0.05 -15.46 12.85
C ARG A 84 -0.89 -15.36 11.57
N SER A 85 -0.54 -16.13 10.55
CA SER A 85 -1.33 -16.24 9.32
C SER A 85 -2.66 -16.95 9.61
N VAL A 86 -3.77 -16.31 9.29
CA VAL A 86 -5.11 -16.92 9.33
C VAL A 86 -5.64 -16.99 7.90
N PRO A 87 -5.87 -18.21 7.35
CA PRO A 87 -6.65 -18.39 6.14
C PRO A 87 -7.99 -17.65 6.16
N TRP A 88 -8.41 -17.18 4.98
CA TRP A 88 -9.78 -16.73 4.73
C TRP A 88 -10.60 -17.94 4.22
N SER A 89 -11.80 -18.32 4.71
CA SER A 89 -12.67 -17.81 5.78
C SER A 89 -12.63 -18.73 7.02
N PHE A 90 -12.57 -18.15 8.23
CA PHE A 90 -12.86 -18.86 9.50
C PHE A 90 -14.21 -18.44 10.12
N TYR A 91 -15.16 -18.07 9.27
CA TYR A 91 -16.58 -17.98 9.59
C TYR A 91 -17.36 -18.73 8.52
#